data_AF-A0A3B9XZP8-F1
#
_entry.id   AF-A0A3B9XZP8-F1
#
_cell.length_a   1.000
_cell.length_b   1.000
_cell.length_c   1.000
_cell.angle_alpha   90.00
_cell.angle_beta   90.00
_cell.angle_gamma   90.00
#
_symmetry.space_group_name_H-M   'P 1'
#
loop_
_entity.id
_entity.type
_entity.pdbx_description
1 polymer ?
#
loop_
_entity_poly.entity_id
_entity_poly.type
_entity_poly.pdbx_seq_one_letter_code
_entity_poly.pdbx_strand_id
1 'polypeptide(L)'
;MTQRMHLDQFLLEQARNQGAHVIEGTSVQKIHEKNDSVFIEDSGGKIYRSALLIGADGANSIVARNLQLNDGIQREIALESEIALPREIMYKWNDSIEIDLFSIWCGYGWIFPKQDHISIGVGGPQRFFKQIKEYNSAYLSQNKISEYPKIRFSGHALPIRKGFAPLTKG
;
A
#
# COMPACT_ATOMS: atom_id res chain seq x y z
N MET A 1 0.79 12.70 -10.97
CA MET A 1 0.28 12.00 -9.75
C MET A 1 1.13 12.31 -8.53
N THR A 2 0.67 11.95 -7.33
CA THR A 2 1.34 12.28 -6.06
C THR A 2 2.52 11.34 -5.77
N GLN A 3 3.49 11.84 -5.00
CA GLN A 3 4.47 11.00 -4.35
C GLN A 3 4.01 10.72 -2.91
N ARG A 4 3.78 9.44 -2.60
CA ARG A 4 3.23 9.02 -1.30
C ARG A 4 4.06 9.52 -0.12
N MET A 5 5.38 9.49 -0.22
CA MET A 5 6.26 10.01 0.82
C MET A 5 5.94 11.48 1.19
N HIS A 6 5.81 12.36 0.18
CA HIS A 6 5.53 13.78 0.43
C HIS A 6 4.09 14.02 0.84
N LEU A 7 3.13 13.33 0.22
CA LEU A 7 1.72 13.48 0.57
C LEU A 7 1.44 12.99 2.00
N ASP A 8 1.94 11.82 2.36
CA ASP A 8 1.72 11.23 3.67
C ASP A 8 2.38 12.08 4.76
N GLN A 9 3.60 12.59 4.54
CA GLN A 9 4.24 13.54 5.45
C GLN A 9 3.41 14.81 5.60
N PHE A 10 2.95 15.39 4.50
CA PHE A 10 2.12 16.59 4.53
C PHE A 10 0.85 16.36 5.36
N LEU A 11 0.14 15.25 5.17
CA LEU A 11 -1.07 14.93 5.94
C LEU A 11 -0.76 14.73 7.44
N LEU A 12 0.37 14.11 7.78
CA LEU A 12 0.81 13.93 9.16
C LEU A 12 1.10 15.28 9.83
N GLU A 13 1.80 16.18 9.13
CA GLU A 13 2.04 17.55 9.64
C GLU A 13 0.75 18.33 9.81
N GLN A 14 -0.21 18.19 8.90
CA GLN A 14 -1.51 18.83 9.05
C GLN A 14 -2.26 18.32 10.28
N ALA A 15 -2.22 17.01 10.55
CA ALA A 15 -2.80 16.46 11.78
C ALA A 15 -2.12 17.02 13.04
N ARG A 16 -0.79 17.11 13.03
CA ARG A 16 -0.01 17.71 14.13
C ARG A 16 -0.39 19.17 14.37
N ASN A 17 -0.51 19.95 13.29
CA ASN A 17 -0.91 21.37 13.34
C ASN A 17 -2.34 21.56 13.88
N GLN A 18 -3.21 20.56 13.71
CA GLN A 18 -4.56 20.55 14.30
C GLN A 18 -4.61 20.01 15.74
N GLY A 19 -3.45 19.74 16.35
CA GLY A 19 -3.32 19.34 17.75
C GLY A 19 -3.19 17.83 17.99
N ALA A 20 -3.04 17.01 16.95
CA ALA A 20 -2.73 15.60 17.14
C ALA A 20 -1.33 15.43 17.74
N HIS A 21 -1.22 14.66 18.82
CA HIS A 21 0.07 14.26 19.37
C HIS A 21 0.67 13.13 18.51
N VAL A 22 1.67 13.48 17.70
CA VAL A 22 2.36 12.52 16.83
C VAL A 22 3.61 11.99 17.56
N ILE A 23 3.73 10.66 17.64
CA ILE A 23 4.88 9.97 18.22
C ILE A 23 5.52 9.13 17.12
N GLU A 24 6.73 9.50 16.70
CA GLU A 24 7.48 8.85 15.64
C GLU A 24 8.64 8.02 16.19
N GLY A 25 9.28 7.21 15.34
CA GLY A 25 10.42 6.38 15.74
C GLY A 25 10.08 5.24 16.71
N THR A 26 8.79 4.92 16.84
CA THR A 26 8.29 3.85 17.71
C THR A 26 7.32 2.94 16.94
N SER A 27 7.16 1.71 17.40
CA SER A 27 6.25 0.72 16.82
C SER A 27 5.38 0.11 17.90
N VAL A 28 4.12 -0.20 17.58
CA VAL A 28 3.24 -0.94 18.48
C VAL A 28 3.71 -2.40 18.55
N GLN A 29 3.84 -2.93 19.77
CA GLN A 29 4.28 -4.30 20.03
C GLN A 29 3.15 -5.17 20.59
N LYS A 30 2.37 -4.66 21.54
CA LYS A 30 1.27 -5.39 22.16
C LYS A 30 0.06 -4.51 22.36
N ILE A 31 -1.11 -5.14 22.24
CA ILE A 31 -2.41 -4.50 22.46
C ILE A 31 -3.21 -5.41 23.39
N HIS A 32 -3.79 -4.85 24.44
CA HIS A 32 -4.69 -5.58 25.32
C HIS A 32 -5.87 -4.72 25.77
N GLU A 33 -7.03 -5.36 25.91
CA GLU A 33 -8.28 -4.72 26.31
C GLU A 33 -8.59 -5.07 27.78
N LYS A 34 -8.93 -4.07 28.59
CA LYS A 34 -9.32 -4.26 30.00
C LYS A 34 -10.18 -3.08 30.48
N ASN A 35 -11.29 -3.38 31.15
CA ASN A 35 -12.17 -2.38 31.81
C ASN A 35 -12.52 -1.20 30.88
N ASP A 36 -13.09 -1.47 29.71
CA ASP A 36 -13.49 -0.47 28.70
C ASP A 36 -12.34 0.44 28.23
N SER A 37 -11.11 -0.06 28.29
CA SER A 37 -9.91 0.65 27.83
C SER A 37 -9.01 -0.27 27.02
N VAL A 38 -8.35 0.31 26.02
CA VAL A 38 -7.30 -0.34 25.23
C VAL A 38 -5.95 0.17 25.71
N PHE A 39 -5.06 -0.76 25.99
CA PHE A 39 -3.69 -0.50 26.40
C PHE A 39 -2.74 -0.92 25.27
N ILE A 40 -1.82 -0.02 24.94
CA ILE A 40 -0.87 -0.18 23.83
C ILE A 40 0.54 -0.10 24.40
N GLU A 41 1.32 -1.16 24.20
CA GLU A 41 2.75 -1.19 24.53
C GLU A 41 3.56 -0.92 23.26
N ASP A 42 4.46 0.07 23.31
CA ASP A 42 5.35 0.39 22.20
C ASP A 42 6.71 -0.32 22.32
N SER A 43 7.55 -0.18 21.29
CA SER A 43 8.90 -0.78 21.25
C SER A 43 9.86 -0.25 22.32
N GLY A 44 9.55 0.87 22.96
CA GLY A 44 10.30 1.39 24.11
C GLY A 44 9.78 0.88 25.47
N GLY A 45 8.74 0.04 25.47
CA GLY A 45 8.09 -0.46 26.68
C GLY A 45 7.12 0.54 27.33
N LYS A 46 6.86 1.68 26.68
CA LYS A 46 5.91 2.67 27.19
C LYS A 46 4.49 2.17 26.94
N ILE A 47 3.63 2.36 27.94
CA ILE A 47 2.22 1.97 27.89
C ILE A 47 1.35 3.20 27.71
N TYR A 48 0.51 3.16 26.68
CA TYR A 48 -0.54 4.15 26.42
C TYR A 48 -1.89 3.55 26.77
N ARG A 49 -2.80 4.37 27.29
CA ARG A 49 -4.19 3.99 27.57
C ARG A 49 -5.11 4.85 26.72
N SER A 50 -6.11 4.24 26.10
CA SER A 50 -7.12 4.92 25.29
C SER A 50 -8.50 4.25 25.46
N ALA A 51 -9.56 5.00 25.18
CA ALA A 51 -10.92 4.44 25.10
C ALA A 51 -11.20 3.79 23.73
N LEU A 52 -10.48 4.21 22.69
CA LEU A 52 -10.63 3.73 21.32
C LEU A 52 -9.26 3.61 20.65
N LEU A 53 -9.06 2.52 19.90
CA LEU A 53 -7.90 2.30 19.06
C LEU A 53 -8.32 2.16 17.60
N ILE A 54 -7.71 2.95 16.71
CA ILE A 54 -7.91 2.86 15.27
C ILE A 54 -6.67 2.22 14.64
N GLY A 55 -6.85 1.08 13.97
CA GLY A 55 -5.78 0.41 13.22
C GLY A 55 -5.53 1.08 11.87
N ALA A 56 -4.53 1.97 11.80
CA ALA A 56 -4.07 2.63 10.57
C ALA A 56 -2.67 2.15 10.14
N ASP A 57 -2.31 0.91 10.48
CA ASP A 57 -0.98 0.30 10.38
C ASP A 57 -0.77 -0.56 9.12
N GLY A 58 -1.62 -0.35 8.11
CA GLY A 58 -1.43 -0.86 6.75
C GLY A 58 -1.63 -2.37 6.59
N ALA A 59 -1.11 -2.90 5.48
CA ALA A 59 -1.39 -4.27 5.04
C ALA A 59 -0.90 -5.36 6.01
N ASN A 60 0.09 -5.05 6.83
CA ASN A 60 0.67 -5.93 7.84
C ASN A 60 0.20 -5.57 9.25
N SER A 61 -1.04 -5.07 9.37
CA SER A 61 -1.61 -4.57 10.62
C SER A 61 -1.42 -5.51 11.82
N ILE A 62 -0.68 -5.04 12.83
CA ILE A 62 -0.57 -5.68 14.14
C ILE A 62 -1.85 -5.49 14.93
N VAL A 63 -2.56 -4.37 14.73
CA VAL A 63 -3.85 -4.10 15.38
C VAL A 63 -4.88 -5.14 14.95
N ALA A 64 -5.04 -5.35 13.64
CA ALA A 64 -5.99 -6.33 13.12
C ALA A 64 -5.66 -7.75 13.56
N ARG A 65 -4.37 -8.11 13.66
CA ARG A 65 -3.96 -9.43 14.17
C ARG A 65 -4.26 -9.62 15.65
N ASN A 66 -3.92 -8.65 16.50
CA ASN A 66 -4.14 -8.75 17.95
C ASN A 66 -5.63 -8.76 18.30
N LEU A 67 -6.44 -8.01 17.54
CA LEU A 67 -7.88 -7.93 17.73
C LEU A 67 -8.66 -8.97 16.92
N GLN A 68 -7.99 -9.90 16.23
CA GLN A 68 -8.65 -10.94 15.40
C GLN A 68 -9.61 -10.36 14.34
N LEU A 69 -9.30 -9.15 13.84
CA LEU A 69 -10.06 -8.45 12.79
C LEU A 69 -9.54 -8.74 11.38
N ASN A 70 -8.65 -9.73 11.24
CA ASN A 70 -8.02 -10.11 9.98
C ASN A 70 -8.59 -11.41 9.40
N ASP A 71 -9.62 -11.98 10.01
CA ASP A 71 -10.32 -13.15 9.50
C ASP A 71 -10.96 -12.88 8.14
N GLY A 72 -10.83 -13.85 7.24
CA GLY A 72 -11.41 -13.76 5.89
C GLY A 72 -10.68 -12.82 4.93
N ILE A 73 -9.52 -12.24 5.30
CA ILE A 73 -8.70 -11.46 4.39
C ILE A 73 -8.07 -12.36 3.32
N GLN A 74 -8.38 -12.10 2.06
CA GLN A 74 -7.69 -12.70 0.91
C GLN A 74 -6.43 -11.90 0.57
N ARG A 75 -5.43 -12.59 0.01
CA ARG A 75 -4.20 -11.95 -0.43
C ARG A 75 -4.14 -11.92 -1.95
N GLU A 76 -4.07 -10.71 -2.47
CA GLU A 76 -3.62 -10.43 -3.82
C GLU A 76 -2.17 -9.96 -3.78
N ILE A 77 -1.56 -9.83 -4.94
CA ILE A 77 -0.20 -9.35 -5.11
C ILE A 77 -0.17 -8.22 -6.13
N ALA A 78 0.80 -7.33 -5.95
CA ALA A 78 1.18 -6.33 -6.92
C ALA A 78 2.69 -6.40 -7.16
N LEU A 79 3.11 -6.28 -8.42
CA LEU A 79 4.49 -6.04 -8.82
C LEU A 79 4.56 -4.64 -9.41
N GLU A 80 5.48 -3.82 -8.92
CA GLU A 80 5.62 -2.43 -9.33
C GLU A 80 7.09 -2.11 -9.65
N SER A 81 7.30 -1.32 -10.70
CA SER A 81 8.57 -0.67 -11.01
C SER A 81 8.39 0.85 -11.09
N GLU A 82 9.33 1.59 -10.55
CA GLU A 82 9.51 3.02 -10.84
C GLU A 82 10.58 3.17 -11.91
N ILE A 83 10.24 3.76 -13.05
CA ILE A 83 11.11 3.85 -14.22
C ILE A 83 11.27 5.31 -14.62
N ALA A 84 12.51 5.80 -14.61
CA ALA A 84 12.83 7.12 -15.11
C ALA A 84 12.69 7.14 -16.62
N LEU A 85 11.93 8.10 -17.15
CA LEU A 85 11.71 8.25 -18.58
C LEU A 85 12.06 9.67 -19.02
N PRO A 86 12.62 9.84 -20.23
CA PRO A 86 12.70 11.14 -20.86
C PRO A 86 11.32 11.80 -20.96
N ARG A 87 11.28 13.13 -20.78
CA ARG A 87 10.03 13.90 -20.72
C ARG A 87 9.20 13.75 -21.99
N GLU A 88 9.87 13.64 -23.13
CA GLU A 88 9.25 13.43 -24.44
C GLU A 88 8.45 12.12 -24.54
N ILE A 89 8.89 11.07 -23.84
CA ILE A 89 8.18 9.79 -23.77
C ILE A 89 7.06 9.87 -22.74
N MET A 90 7.30 10.56 -21.62
CA MET A 90 6.27 10.77 -20.60
C MET A 90 5.05 11.54 -21.09
N TYR A 91 5.17 12.36 -22.15
CA TYR A 91 4.02 13.03 -22.76
C TYR A 91 2.90 12.08 -23.20
N LYS A 92 3.21 10.79 -23.46
CA LYS A 92 2.19 9.76 -23.69
C LYS A 92 1.14 9.72 -22.56
N TRP A 93 1.54 10.01 -21.33
CA TRP A 93 0.69 9.92 -20.13
C TRP A 93 0.51 11.27 -19.42
N ASN A 94 0.76 12.42 -20.07
CA ASN A 94 0.88 13.74 -19.44
C ASN A 94 -0.11 14.00 -18.28
N ASP A 95 -1.41 13.79 -18.53
CA ASP A 95 -2.50 14.00 -17.55
C ASP A 95 -3.43 12.78 -17.40
N SER A 96 -2.99 11.61 -17.87
CA SER A 96 -3.82 10.40 -17.89
C SER A 96 -3.12 9.23 -17.24
N ILE A 97 -3.89 8.42 -16.52
CA ILE A 97 -3.44 7.09 -16.12
C ILE A 97 -3.73 6.09 -17.24
N GLU A 98 -2.85 5.11 -17.39
CA GLU A 98 -3.15 3.91 -18.18
C GLU A 98 -3.61 2.81 -17.24
N ILE A 99 -4.72 2.17 -17.56
CA ILE A 99 -5.17 0.95 -16.90
C ILE A 99 -5.38 -0.08 -18.00
N ASP A 100 -4.64 -1.17 -17.95
CA ASP A 100 -4.80 -2.31 -18.86
C ASP A 100 -5.68 -3.36 -18.18
N LEU A 101 -6.89 -3.50 -18.72
CA LEU A 101 -7.88 -4.46 -18.26
C LEU A 101 -7.96 -5.63 -19.24
N PHE A 102 -8.28 -6.82 -18.72
CA PHE A 102 -8.53 -8.04 -19.51
C PHE A 102 -7.32 -8.68 -20.19
N SER A 103 -6.14 -8.06 -20.15
CA SER A 103 -4.88 -8.66 -20.61
C SER A 103 -4.35 -9.77 -19.69
N ILE A 104 -4.88 -9.89 -18.48
CA ILE A 104 -4.64 -11.01 -17.56
C ILE A 104 -5.93 -11.41 -16.85
N TRP A 105 -6.10 -12.71 -16.60
CA TRP A 105 -7.24 -13.24 -15.85
C TRP A 105 -7.24 -12.75 -14.40
N CYS A 106 -8.35 -12.12 -13.98
CA CYS A 106 -8.55 -11.56 -12.64
C CYS A 106 -7.47 -10.55 -12.20
N GLY A 107 -6.82 -9.83 -13.10
CA GLY A 107 -5.83 -8.82 -12.75
C GLY A 107 -5.90 -7.62 -13.67
N TYR A 108 -4.97 -6.69 -13.48
CA TYR A 108 -4.84 -5.49 -14.31
C TYR A 108 -3.41 -4.95 -14.30
N GLY A 109 -3.06 -4.19 -15.32
CA GLY A 109 -1.86 -3.36 -15.38
C GLY A 109 -2.17 -1.90 -15.13
N TRP A 110 -1.20 -1.13 -14.66
CA TRP A 110 -1.32 0.32 -14.53
C TRP A 110 -0.04 1.03 -14.96
N ILE A 111 -0.20 2.25 -15.48
CA ILE A 111 0.88 3.24 -15.60
C ILE A 111 0.43 4.54 -14.99
N PHE A 112 1.20 4.98 -14.01
CA PHE A 112 0.96 6.16 -13.21
C PHE A 112 2.06 7.20 -13.43
N PRO A 113 1.80 8.28 -14.21
CA PRO A 113 2.77 9.34 -14.47
C PRO A 113 3.05 10.17 -13.21
N LYS A 114 4.32 10.21 -12.82
CA LYS A 114 4.83 11.14 -11.78
C LYS A 114 5.57 12.28 -12.48
N GLN A 115 6.33 13.08 -11.72
CA GLN A 115 6.98 14.28 -12.26
C GLN A 115 8.15 13.97 -13.20
N ASP A 116 8.95 12.96 -12.85
CA ASP A 116 10.24 12.63 -13.46
C ASP A 116 10.38 11.13 -13.80
N HIS A 117 9.37 10.34 -13.45
CA HIS A 117 9.32 8.90 -13.68
C HIS A 117 7.87 8.44 -13.80
N ILE A 118 7.69 7.17 -14.13
CA ILE A 118 6.40 6.48 -14.04
C ILE A 118 6.45 5.41 -12.97
N SER A 119 5.32 5.16 -12.32
CA SER A 119 5.06 3.90 -11.62
C SER A 119 4.28 2.99 -12.57
N ILE A 120 4.89 1.88 -12.97
CA ILE A 120 4.25 0.86 -13.79
C ILE A 120 4.17 -0.44 -13.00
N GLY A 121 3.03 -1.11 -13.05
CA GLY A 121 2.92 -2.39 -12.39
C GLY A 121 1.71 -3.19 -12.83
N VAL A 122 1.60 -4.37 -12.25
CA VAL A 122 0.50 -5.31 -12.48
C VAL A 122 0.06 -5.92 -11.14
N GLY A 123 -1.24 -6.18 -11.03
CA GLY A 123 -1.85 -6.71 -9.81
C GLY A 123 -2.81 -7.85 -10.11
N GLY A 124 -2.97 -8.77 -9.16
CA GLY A 124 -3.96 -9.82 -9.23
C GLY A 124 -3.85 -10.88 -8.12
N PRO A 125 -4.67 -11.95 -8.16
CA PRO A 125 -4.70 -12.99 -7.16
C PRO A 125 -3.34 -13.67 -6.97
N GLN A 126 -2.92 -13.84 -5.72
CA GLN A 126 -1.64 -14.47 -5.37
C GLN A 126 -1.48 -15.88 -5.98
N ARG A 127 -2.58 -16.63 -6.11
CA ARG A 127 -2.60 -17.96 -6.74
C ARG A 127 -2.15 -17.97 -8.21
N PHE A 128 -2.17 -16.81 -8.89
CA PHE A 128 -1.73 -16.63 -10.27
C PHE A 128 -0.37 -15.91 -10.36
N PHE A 129 0.48 -16.01 -9.33
CA PHE A 129 1.76 -15.30 -9.25
C PHE A 129 2.63 -15.47 -10.51
N LYS A 130 2.72 -16.68 -11.06
CA LYS A 130 3.53 -16.95 -12.25
C LYS A 130 3.02 -16.16 -13.46
N GLN A 131 1.71 -16.19 -13.71
CA GLN A 131 1.05 -15.46 -14.79
C GLN A 131 1.20 -13.95 -14.61
N ILE A 132 1.07 -13.45 -13.37
CA ILE A 132 1.26 -12.03 -13.04
C ILE A 132 2.70 -11.60 -13.34
N LYS A 133 3.70 -12.43 -13.03
CA LYS A 133 5.11 -12.14 -13.35
C LYS A 133 5.39 -12.14 -14.86
N GLU A 134 4.80 -13.08 -15.59
CA GLU A 134 4.89 -13.14 -17.06
C GLU A 134 4.24 -11.91 -17.70
N TYR A 135 3.04 -11.55 -17.25
CA TYR A 135 2.33 -10.36 -17.70
C TYR A 135 3.07 -9.07 -17.36
N ASN A 136 3.67 -8.93 -16.17
CA ASN A 136 4.52 -7.78 -15.84
C ASN A 136 5.64 -7.57 -16.87
N SER A 137 6.29 -8.67 -17.28
CA SER A 137 7.38 -8.61 -18.26
C SER A 137 6.87 -8.25 -19.66
N ALA A 138 5.71 -8.79 -20.05
CA ALA A 138 5.04 -8.44 -21.29
C ALA A 138 4.60 -6.97 -21.30
N TYR A 139 4.03 -6.46 -20.21
CA TYR A 139 3.48 -5.11 -20.10
C TYR A 139 4.56 -4.03 -20.18
N LEU A 140 5.73 -4.26 -19.56
CA LEU A 140 6.92 -3.42 -19.72
C LEU A 140 7.40 -3.38 -21.18
N SER A 141 7.37 -4.53 -21.86
CA SER A 141 7.87 -4.67 -23.23
C SER A 141 6.92 -4.05 -24.26
N GLN A 142 5.61 -4.25 -24.09
CA GLN A 142 4.56 -3.63 -24.93
C GLN A 142 4.61 -2.11 -24.86
N ASN A 143 4.90 -1.56 -23.68
CA ASN A 143 5.07 -0.13 -23.47
C ASN A 143 6.44 0.40 -23.91
N LYS A 144 7.34 -0.46 -24.41
CA LYS A 144 8.69 -0.10 -24.88
C LYS A 144 9.54 0.60 -23.82
N ILE A 145 9.37 0.23 -22.56
CA ILE A 145 10.07 0.86 -21.43
C ILE A 145 11.05 -0.06 -20.70
N SER A 146 11.19 -1.31 -21.16
CA SER A 146 12.06 -2.33 -20.54
C SER A 146 13.55 -1.93 -20.49
N GLU A 147 14.00 -1.06 -21.40
CA GLU A 147 15.40 -0.64 -21.53
C GLU A 147 15.77 0.55 -20.63
N TYR A 148 14.77 1.23 -20.06
CA TYR A 148 15.01 2.41 -19.22
C TYR A 148 15.40 2.01 -17.79
N PRO A 149 16.20 2.84 -17.10
CA PRO A 149 16.67 2.54 -15.76
C PRO A 149 15.51 2.45 -14.77
N LYS A 150 15.45 1.33 -14.06
CA LYS A 150 14.54 1.12 -12.93
C LYS A 150 15.12 1.81 -11.70
N ILE A 151 14.43 2.82 -11.21
CA ILE A 151 14.72 3.46 -9.92
C ILE A 151 14.44 2.46 -8.80
N ARG A 152 13.33 1.74 -8.91
CA ARG A 152 12.85 0.81 -7.90
C ARG A 152 12.08 -0.35 -8.54
N PHE A 153 12.15 -1.50 -7.90
CA PHE A 153 11.25 -2.62 -8.13
C PHE A 153 10.73 -3.11 -6.77
N SER A 154 9.44 -3.41 -6.64
CA SER A 154 8.84 -3.85 -5.38
C SER A 154 7.67 -4.80 -5.60
N GLY A 155 7.52 -5.74 -4.68
CA GLY A 155 6.37 -6.62 -4.59
C GLY A 155 5.55 -6.27 -3.35
N HIS A 156 4.23 -6.22 -3.50
CA HIS A 156 3.32 -5.84 -2.43
C HIS A 156 2.25 -6.91 -2.23
N ALA A 157 1.99 -7.28 -0.97
CA ALA A 157 0.83 -8.06 -0.60
C ALA A 157 -0.37 -7.12 -0.43
N LEU A 158 -1.47 -7.43 -1.09
CA LEU A 158 -2.70 -6.65 -1.09
C LEU A 158 -3.76 -7.42 -0.29
N PRO A 159 -4.02 -7.04 0.97
CA PRO A 159 -5.06 -7.68 1.76
C PRO A 159 -6.44 -7.18 1.32
N ILE A 160 -7.23 -8.08 0.76
CA ILE A 160 -8.60 -7.82 0.34
C ILE A 160 -9.55 -8.40 1.40
N ARG A 161 -10.30 -7.53 2.07
CA ARG A 161 -11.36 -7.96 2.98
C ARG A 161 -12.51 -8.54 2.17
N LYS A 162 -12.95 -9.74 2.51
CA LYS A 162 -14.24 -10.26 2.04
C LYS A 162 -15.39 -9.49 2.69
N GLY A 163 -16.52 -9.40 2.00
CA GLY A 163 -17.76 -8.87 2.59
C GLY A 163 -18.08 -9.62 3.89
N PHE A 164 -18.49 -8.86 4.93
CA PHE A 164 -18.78 -9.30 6.30
C PHE A 164 -17.59 -9.58 7.23
N ALA A 165 -16.34 -9.34 6.81
CA ALA A 165 -15.22 -9.39 7.76
C ALA A 165 -15.40 -8.31 8.86
N PRO A 166 -15.18 -8.64 10.15
CA PRO A 166 -15.41 -7.70 11.24
C PRO A 166 -14.49 -6.47 11.11
N LEU A 167 -15.08 -5.28 11.27
CA LEU A 167 -14.39 -3.99 11.22
C LEU A 167 -14.01 -3.49 12.61
N THR A 168 -14.70 -3.95 13.64
CA THR A 168 -14.56 -3.52 15.02
C THR A 168 -14.60 -4.73 15.94
N LYS A 169 -14.02 -4.56 17.12
CA LYS A 169 -14.13 -5.49 18.26
C LYS A 169 -14.55 -4.66 19.47
N GLY A 170 -15.61 -5.09 20.15
CA GLY A 170 -16.29 -4.33 21.20
C GLY A 170 -17.78 -4.66 21.23
#